data_AF-A0A2D5DY60-F1
#
_entry.id   AF-A0A2D5DY60-F1
#
_cell.length_a   1.000
_cell.length_b   1.000
_cell.length_c   1.000
_cell.angle_alpha   90.00
_cell.angle_beta   90.00
_cell.angle_gamma   90.00
#
_symmetry.space_group_name_H-M   'P 1'
#
loop_
_entity.id
_entity.type
_entity.pdbx_description
1 polymer ?
#
loop_
_entity_poly.entity_id
_entity_poly.type
_entity_poly.pdbx_seq_one_letter_code
_entity_poly.pdbx_strand_id
1 'polypeptide(L)'
;MSKTQAEFSPDFFRSLFGAAPDEWKGFLEVSVRAVEEAQAKLDKAMEAGDAISLSETRHSIGPSLTQWGATSLESGLRGLTPAQVAIWTSLSGEFDALLGCLKRLQSEP
;
A
#
# COMPACT_ATOMS: atom_id res chain seq x y z
N MET A 1 13.72 -6.61 7.69
CA MET A 1 13.34 -5.35 7.03
C MET A 1 12.74 -5.73 5.68
N SER A 2 11.51 -5.30 5.41
CA SER A 2 10.80 -5.64 4.17
C SER A 2 11.31 -4.80 2.99
N LYS A 3 10.98 -5.18 1.75
CA LYS A 3 11.36 -4.37 0.58
C LYS A 3 10.63 -3.02 0.59
N THR A 4 9.34 -3.04 0.89
CA THR A 4 8.53 -1.82 0.98
C THR A 4 9.04 -0.86 2.04
N GLN A 5 9.53 -1.36 3.18
CA GLN A 5 10.17 -0.52 4.19
C GLN A 5 11.44 0.17 3.68
N ALA A 6 12.20 -0.48 2.80
CA ALA A 6 13.42 0.07 2.23
C ALA A 6 13.15 1.12 1.14
N GLU A 7 12.06 0.94 0.39
CA GLU A 7 11.71 1.79 -0.75
C GLU A 7 10.79 2.96 -0.38
N PHE A 8 10.03 2.84 0.71
CA PHE A 8 9.11 3.88 1.16
C PHE A 8 9.82 5.23 1.32
N SER A 9 9.25 6.26 0.72
CA SER A 9 9.75 7.63 0.85
C SER A 9 8.65 8.60 1.31
N PRO A 10 8.89 9.40 2.36
CA PRO A 10 7.97 10.45 2.78
C PRO A 10 8.01 11.69 1.86
N ASP A 11 8.92 11.74 0.87
CA ASP A 11 9.15 12.93 0.06
C ASP A 11 7.94 13.33 -0.78
N PHE A 12 7.08 12.38 -1.16
CA PHE A 12 5.79 12.66 -1.78
C PHE A 12 4.92 13.56 -0.90
N PHE A 13 4.77 13.21 0.38
CA PHE A 13 3.98 13.99 1.33
C PHE A 13 4.62 15.38 1.55
N ARG A 14 5.96 15.44 1.67
CA ARG A 14 6.71 16.69 1.77
C ARG A 14 6.49 17.62 0.58
N SER A 15 6.41 17.06 -0.62
CA SER A 15 6.21 17.85 -1.85
C SER A 15 4.81 18.44 -1.97
N LEU A 16 3.79 17.79 -1.40
CA LEU A 16 2.40 18.24 -1.47
C LEU A 16 2.05 19.24 -0.39
N PHE A 17 2.56 19.02 0.82
CA PHE A 17 2.11 19.72 2.03
C PHE A 17 3.27 20.41 2.76
N GLY A 18 4.42 20.60 2.12
CA GLY A 18 5.59 21.18 2.76
C GLY A 18 6.17 20.30 3.87
N ALA A 19 7.06 20.85 4.70
CA ALA A 19 7.82 20.07 5.68
C ALA A 19 7.09 19.81 7.01
N ALA A 20 5.91 20.41 7.23
CA ALA A 20 5.19 20.36 8.51
C ALA A 20 4.33 19.09 8.63
N PRO A 21 4.65 18.14 9.54
CA PRO A 21 3.92 16.87 9.66
C PRO A 21 2.44 17.02 10.04
N ASP A 22 2.10 18.08 10.78
CA ASP A 22 0.72 18.40 11.17
C ASP A 22 -0.21 18.62 9.97
N GLU A 23 0.33 19.12 8.85
CA GLU A 23 -0.43 19.33 7.62
C GLU A 23 -0.73 18.02 6.89
N TRP A 24 -0.02 16.94 7.22
CA TRP A 24 -0.13 15.65 6.54
C TRP A 24 -1.11 14.71 7.25
N LYS A 25 -1.41 14.95 8.53
CA LYS A 25 -2.15 14.01 9.39
C LYS A 25 -3.47 13.54 8.80
N GLY A 26 -4.28 14.45 8.26
CA GLY A 26 -5.56 14.10 7.64
C GLY A 26 -5.38 13.28 6.36
N PHE A 27 -4.40 13.62 5.52
CA PHE A 27 -4.11 12.88 4.30
C PHE A 27 -3.51 11.49 4.60
N LEU A 28 -2.67 11.38 5.63
CA LEU A 28 -2.11 10.12 6.11
C LEU A 28 -3.19 9.21 6.69
N GLU A 29 -4.16 9.75 7.43
CA GLU A 29 -5.31 8.98 7.93
C GLU A 29 -6.13 8.36 6.79
N VAL A 30 -6.42 9.15 5.75
CA VAL A 30 -7.10 8.65 4.54
C VAL A 30 -6.24 7.62 3.81
N SER A 31 -4.93 7.85 3.71
CA SER A 31 -4.00 6.93 3.05
C SER A 31 -3.91 5.58 3.77
N VAL A 32 -3.83 5.59 5.10
CA VAL A 32 -3.84 4.38 5.94
C VAL A 32 -5.12 3.59 5.71
N ARG A 33 -6.29 4.24 5.79
CA ARG A 33 -7.58 3.59 5.53
C ARG A 33 -7.66 2.99 4.13
N ALA A 34 -7.21 3.72 3.12
CA ALA A 34 -7.23 3.24 1.73
C ALA A 34 -6.37 1.97 1.55
N VAL A 35 -5.21 1.90 2.21
CA VAL A 35 -4.34 0.71 2.18
C VAL A 35 -4.97 -0.47 2.92
N GLU A 36 -5.55 -0.25 4.10
CA GLU A 36 -6.26 -1.28 4.87
C GLU A 36 -7.45 -1.85 4.09
N GLU A 37 -8.25 -0.99 3.46
CA GLU A 37 -9.37 -1.40 2.62
C GLU A 37 -8.91 -2.16 1.37
N ALA A 38 -7.83 -1.71 0.73
CA ALA A 38 -7.28 -2.39 -0.44
C ALA A 38 -6.77 -3.79 -0.08
N GLN A 39 -6.02 -3.94 1.02
CA GLN A 39 -5.55 -5.23 1.50
C GLN A 39 -6.72 -6.17 1.77
N ALA A 40 -7.75 -5.71 2.50
CA ALA A 40 -8.92 -6.52 2.82
C ALA A 40 -9.73 -6.94 1.57
N LYS A 41 -9.81 -6.08 0.55
CA LYS A 41 -10.46 -6.42 -0.74
C LYS A 41 -9.64 -7.45 -1.51
N LEU A 42 -8.31 -7.31 -1.52
CA LEU A 42 -7.41 -8.27 -2.16
C LEU A 42 -7.47 -9.63 -1.45
N ASP A 43 -7.48 -9.68 -0.12
CA ASP A 43 -7.65 -10.92 0.64
C ASP A 43 -8.92 -11.66 0.22
N LYS A 44 -10.07 -10.97 0.23
CA LYS A 44 -11.34 -11.54 -0.20
C LYS A 44 -11.33 -12.01 -1.65
N ALA A 45 -10.72 -11.23 -2.55
CA ALA A 45 -10.61 -11.59 -3.97
C ALA A 45 -9.74 -12.84 -4.18
N MET A 46 -8.65 -12.96 -3.42
CA MET A 46 -7.76 -14.13 -3.45
C MET A 46 -8.49 -15.37 -2.91
N GLU A 47 -9.20 -15.26 -1.79
CA GLU A 47 -9.98 -16.35 -1.20
C GLU A 47 -11.12 -16.82 -2.11
N ALA A 48 -11.83 -15.88 -2.74
CA ALA A 48 -12.97 -16.17 -3.60
C ALA A 48 -12.58 -16.60 -5.03
N GLY A 49 -11.32 -16.52 -5.41
CA GLY A 49 -10.90 -16.74 -6.80
C GLY A 49 -11.32 -15.63 -7.76
N ASP A 50 -11.66 -14.44 -7.25
CA ASP A 50 -12.27 -13.34 -8.01
C ASP A 50 -11.20 -12.48 -8.69
N ALA A 51 -10.91 -12.81 -9.95
CA ALA A 51 -9.94 -12.08 -10.77
C ALA A 51 -10.36 -10.63 -11.09
N ILE A 52 -11.67 -10.33 -11.12
CA ILE A 52 -12.17 -8.99 -11.45
C ILE A 52 -11.90 -8.07 -10.27
N SER A 53 -12.38 -8.43 -9.08
CA SER A 53 -12.15 -7.66 -7.86
C SER A 53 -10.65 -7.49 -7.56
N LEU A 54 -9.85 -8.53 -7.84
CA LEU A 54 -8.39 -8.46 -7.73
C LEU A 54 -7.82 -7.40 -8.69
N SER A 55 -8.24 -7.41 -9.96
CA SER A 55 -7.78 -6.44 -10.96
C SER A 55 -8.17 -5.00 -10.63
N GLU A 56 -9.42 -4.78 -10.24
CA GLU A 56 -9.95 -3.46 -9.89
C GLU A 56 -9.23 -2.89 -8.66
N THR A 57 -9.05 -3.69 -7.61
CA THR A 57 -8.39 -3.24 -6.38
C THR A 57 -6.93 -2.90 -6.64
N ARG A 58 -6.21 -3.71 -7.42
CA ARG A 58 -4.83 -3.41 -7.84
C ARG A 58 -4.73 -2.11 -8.62
N HIS A 59 -5.64 -1.89 -9.57
CA HIS A 59 -5.67 -0.66 -10.37
C HIS A 59 -5.93 0.57 -9.50
N SER A 60 -6.83 0.45 -8.52
CA SER A 60 -7.17 1.53 -7.60
C SER A 60 -6.00 1.95 -6.71
N ILE A 61 -5.21 1.01 -6.20
CA ILE A 61 -4.14 1.30 -5.22
C ILE A 61 -2.76 1.51 -5.87
N GLY A 62 -2.52 0.94 -7.04
CA GLY A 62 -1.22 0.94 -7.73
C GLY A 62 -0.57 2.34 -7.89
N PRO A 63 -1.31 3.38 -8.30
CA PRO A 63 -0.75 4.73 -8.39
C PRO A 63 -0.20 5.24 -7.04
N SER A 64 -0.94 5.04 -5.96
CA SER A 64 -0.54 5.45 -4.61
C SER A 64 0.70 4.69 -4.14
N LEU A 65 0.76 3.38 -4.40
CA LEU A 65 1.96 2.58 -4.08
C LEU A 65 3.20 3.13 -4.78
N THR A 66 3.09 3.51 -6.04
CA THR A 66 4.20 4.11 -6.79
C THR A 66 4.61 5.46 -6.21
N GLN A 67 3.63 6.32 -5.89
CA GLN A 67 3.86 7.65 -5.32
C GLN A 67 4.57 7.58 -3.97
N TRP A 68 4.24 6.60 -3.13
CA TRP A 68 4.85 6.43 -1.80
C TRP A 68 6.15 5.63 -1.81
N GLY A 69 6.65 5.26 -2.99
CA GLY A 69 7.88 4.48 -3.13
C GLY A 69 7.70 2.99 -2.90
N ALA A 70 6.50 2.45 -2.77
CA ALA A 70 6.24 1.00 -2.65
C ALA A 70 6.24 0.29 -4.02
N THR A 71 7.27 0.52 -4.84
CA THR A 71 7.32 0.10 -6.25
C THR A 71 7.41 -1.41 -6.43
N SER A 72 8.14 -2.12 -5.56
CA SER A 72 8.19 -3.58 -5.57
C SER A 72 6.82 -4.20 -5.24
N LEU A 73 6.06 -3.58 -4.35
CA LEU A 73 4.71 -4.02 -4.00
C LEU A 73 3.76 -3.84 -5.18
N GLU A 74 3.78 -2.68 -5.84
CA GLU A 74 3.00 -2.43 -7.06
C GLU A 74 3.32 -3.45 -8.17
N SER A 75 4.62 -3.67 -8.42
CA SER A 75 5.06 -4.61 -9.44
C SER A 75 4.62 -6.04 -9.14
N GLY A 76 4.74 -6.46 -7.88
CA GLY A 76 4.27 -7.77 -7.42
C GLY A 76 2.76 -7.96 -7.60
N LEU A 77 1.97 -6.90 -7.38
CA LEU A 77 0.54 -6.92 -7.60
C LEU A 77 0.19 -7.05 -9.09
N ARG A 78 0.89 -6.34 -9.98
CA ARG A 78 0.54 -6.29 -11.42
C ARG A 78 0.44 -7.67 -12.09
N GLY A 79 1.25 -8.63 -11.65
CA GLY A 79 1.24 -10.01 -12.14
C GLY A 79 0.37 -11.00 -11.34
N LEU A 80 -0.23 -10.56 -10.23
CA LEU A 80 -0.94 -11.43 -9.30
C LEU A 80 -2.24 -11.96 -9.91
N THR A 81 -2.46 -13.27 -9.73
CA THR A 81 -3.70 -13.97 -10.07
C THR A 81 -4.22 -14.71 -8.83
N PRO A 82 -5.54 -15.02 -8.75
CA PRO A 82 -6.09 -15.67 -7.57
C PRO A 82 -5.49 -17.05 -7.25
N ALA A 83 -4.90 -17.73 -8.24
CA ALA A 83 -4.22 -19.02 -8.04
C ALA A 83 -2.87 -18.91 -7.33
N GLN A 84 -2.28 -17.71 -7.23
CA GLN A 84 -0.93 -17.47 -6.71
C GLN A 84 -0.94 -17.12 -5.22
N VAL A 85 -1.61 -17.94 -4.40
CA VAL A 85 -1.78 -17.71 -2.95
C VAL A 85 -0.43 -17.52 -2.24
N ALA A 86 0.60 -18.30 -2.60
CA ALA A 86 1.93 -18.17 -2.00
C ALA A 86 2.59 -16.80 -2.27
N ILE A 87 2.36 -16.22 -3.46
CA ILE A 87 2.84 -14.88 -3.80
C ILE A 87 2.04 -13.85 -2.99
N TRP A 88 0.72 -14.02 -2.89
CA TRP A 88 -0.12 -13.14 -2.09
C TRP A 88 0.30 -13.09 -0.62
N THR A 89 0.60 -14.21 0.02
CA THR A 89 1.08 -14.23 1.41
C THR A 89 2.33 -13.36 1.59
N SER A 90 3.26 -13.41 0.64
CA SER A 90 4.45 -12.53 0.68
C SER A 90 4.11 -11.06 0.46
N LEU A 91 3.18 -10.75 -0.44
CA LEU A 91 2.76 -9.37 -0.73
C LEU A 91 1.93 -8.77 0.38
N SER A 92 1.09 -9.55 1.07
CA SER A 92 0.30 -9.10 2.22
C SER A 92 1.22 -8.64 3.36
N GLY A 93 2.33 -9.35 3.62
CA GLY A 93 3.34 -8.87 4.57
C GLY A 93 4.04 -7.56 4.15
N GLU A 94 4.09 -7.26 2.85
CA GLU A 94 4.59 -5.97 2.34
C GLU A 94 3.55 -4.84 2.49
N PHE A 95 2.25 -5.14 2.44
CA PHE A 95 1.18 -4.20 2.83
C PHE A 95 1.28 -3.81 4.31
N ASP A 96 1.50 -4.78 5.20
CA ASP A 96 1.67 -4.52 6.64
C ASP A 96 2.87 -3.59 6.91
N ALA A 97 3.96 -3.81 6.16
CA ALA A 97 5.13 -2.96 6.18
C ALA A 97 4.82 -1.52 5.74
N LEU A 98 4.07 -1.33 4.64
CA LEU A 98 3.64 -0.02 4.17
C LEU A 98 2.77 0.70 5.21
N LEU A 99 1.80 -0.02 5.80
CA LEU A 99 0.96 0.51 6.87
C LEU A 99 1.79 0.96 8.08
N GLY A 100 2.81 0.17 8.44
CA GLY A 100 3.76 0.55 9.49
C GLY A 100 4.52 1.84 9.18
N CYS A 101 4.94 2.04 7.94
CA CYS A 101 5.59 3.27 7.49
C CYS A 101 4.65 4.48 7.55
N LEU A 102 3.44 4.36 7.01
CA LEU A 102 2.44 5.44 7.01
C LEU A 102 2.02 5.83 8.43
N LYS A 103 1.77 4.85 9.31
CA LYS A 103 1.42 5.09 10.72
C LYS A 103 2.56 5.73 11.50
N ARG A 104 3.81 5.35 11.21
CA ARG A 104 4.99 6.02 11.82
C ARG A 104 5.05 7.48 11.39
N LEU A 105 4.87 7.76 10.11
CA LEU A 105 4.86 9.13 9.58
C LEU A 105 3.74 9.98 10.19
N GLN A 106 2.57 9.39 10.44
CA GLN A 106 1.44 10.04 11.13
C GLN A 106 1.76 10.44 12.58
N SER A 107 2.70 9.73 13.21
CA SER A 107 3.12 9.94 14.59
C SER A 107 4.37 10.82 14.74
N GLU A 108 4.98 11.28 13.63
CA GLU A 108 6.13 12.18 13.70
C GLU A 108 5.72 13.56 14.27
N PRO A 109 6.54 14.13 15.17
CA PRO A 109 6.26 15.42 15.82
C PRO A 109 6.48 16.61 14.88
#